data_AF-A0A9D0X938-F1
#
_entry.id   AF-A0A9D0X938-F1
#
_cell.length_a   1.000
_cell.length_b   1.000
_cell.length_c   1.000
_cell.angle_alpha   90.00
_cell.angle_beta   90.00
_cell.angle_gamma   90.00
#
_symmetry.space_group_name_H-M   'P 1'
#
loop_
_entity.id
_entity.type
_entity.pdbx_description
1 polymer ?
#
loop_
_entity_poly.entity_id
_entity_poly.type
_entity_poly.pdbx_seq_one_letter_code
_entity_poly.pdbx_strand_id
1 'polypeptide(L)'
;WMKGQKRVLFTDTSMRDGHQSLLATRMRTHDIAAIARAYSRGMPGLFSLECWGGATFDVAMRFLNEDPWERLAKVREGAPNILTQMLLRGSNGVGYTNYADNVVQYFVAQAARGGVDVFRVFDCLNWVDNMRVAMDAVIESGKVCEGVICYTGDMEDADRAKYDLKYYVGLAQELERAGAHVLGLKDMAGLLKPAAAARLVRTLKQETSLPIHFHTHDTSGIAAASVLAAVDAGVDAVDAAMDALSGTTSQPCLGSLVAALRNHERDPGFDGETIRRISFYWEAVRTQYRAFESDLRSGASEVYLHEMPGGQFTNLKEQARSLGLQSRWHEVAQTYADVNRMFGDIVKVTPSSKVVGDMALAMVSSGLSRADVEDPEREVAFPESVVGFFAGDLGQPPGGFPKALQKKVLKGRKPLDKRPGAYLEPVDLEAERARISGELDREIDDFQLASYLMYPKVFVEFMKAQALYGPTSVLPTPVYFYGLSDGDELLVDLSRGFTLVLRYLGRAETNEKGMVRVFFELNGQPRSVYVPDRRMAGEIVARPKAEEGDALQVGAPMPGVISTLAVKQGQHVTRGDVLLSIEAMKMETAIHAECDGEVGEILVQPGDQVDAKDLLIRLQGA
;
A
#
# COMPACT_ATOMS: atom_id res chain seq x y z
N TRP A 1 -28.92 16.08 -1.35
CA TRP A 1 -29.46 14.84 -1.95
C TRP A 1 -29.38 13.65 -0.98
N MET A 2 -28.20 13.25 -0.47
CA MET A 2 -28.02 12.08 0.43
C MET A 2 -29.02 12.06 1.60
N LYS A 3 -29.10 13.12 2.39
CA LYS A 3 -30.03 13.24 3.54
C LYS A 3 -31.51 13.10 3.19
N GLY A 4 -31.88 13.33 1.93
CA GLY A 4 -33.26 13.18 1.45
C GLY A 4 -33.59 11.76 0.98
N GLN A 5 -32.62 10.85 0.95
CA GLN A 5 -32.83 9.46 0.57
C GLN A 5 -33.39 8.67 1.76
N LYS A 6 -34.52 7.98 1.55
CA LYS A 6 -35.05 7.04 2.54
C LYS A 6 -34.20 5.76 2.63
N ARG A 7 -33.84 5.24 1.47
CA ARG A 7 -32.94 4.08 1.31
C ARG A 7 -31.54 4.39 1.84
N VAL A 8 -30.85 3.38 2.36
CA VAL A 8 -29.41 3.48 2.57
C VAL A 8 -28.69 3.43 1.22
N LEU A 9 -27.66 4.25 1.06
CA LEU A 9 -26.83 4.27 -0.13
C LEU A 9 -25.64 3.32 0.01
N PHE A 10 -25.14 2.80 -1.11
CA PHE A 10 -23.98 1.90 -1.12
C PHE A 10 -22.86 2.46 -1.96
N THR A 11 -21.64 2.37 -1.44
CA THR A 11 -20.40 2.48 -2.21
C THR A 11 -19.80 1.08 -2.37
N ASP A 12 -19.48 0.71 -3.62
CA ASP A 12 -18.78 -0.55 -3.88
C ASP A 12 -17.26 -0.32 -3.84
N THR A 13 -16.56 -1.13 -3.03
CA THR A 13 -15.12 -1.06 -2.82
C THR A 13 -14.33 -2.13 -3.58
N SER A 14 -15.00 -2.95 -4.39
CA SER A 14 -14.39 -4.07 -5.12
C SER A 14 -13.21 -3.65 -6.00
N MET A 15 -13.25 -2.46 -6.59
CA MET A 15 -12.21 -1.93 -7.47
C MET A 15 -11.02 -1.29 -6.73
N ARG A 16 -11.09 -1.17 -5.40
CA ARG A 16 -10.03 -0.54 -4.57
C ARG A 16 -9.77 -1.32 -3.29
N ASP A 17 -10.58 -1.16 -2.24
CA ASP A 17 -10.26 -1.72 -0.93
C ASP A 17 -10.41 -3.24 -0.85
N GLY A 18 -11.33 -3.81 -1.62
CA GLY A 18 -11.56 -5.26 -1.62
C GLY A 18 -10.31 -6.03 -2.04
N HIS A 19 -9.76 -5.73 -3.22
CA HIS A 19 -8.52 -6.37 -3.67
C HIS A 19 -7.27 -5.85 -2.95
N GLN A 20 -7.27 -4.63 -2.41
CA GLN A 20 -6.19 -4.16 -1.53
C GLN A 20 -6.06 -5.05 -0.29
N SER A 21 -7.18 -5.48 0.26
CA SER A 21 -7.24 -6.30 1.48
C SER A 21 -6.97 -7.79 1.22
N LEU A 22 -7.49 -8.32 0.11
CA LEU A 22 -7.47 -9.75 -0.21
C LEU A 22 -6.31 -10.19 -1.11
N LEU A 23 -5.89 -9.33 -2.04
CA LEU A 23 -5.02 -9.69 -3.17
C LEU A 23 -3.79 -8.77 -3.25
N ALA A 24 -3.36 -8.22 -2.13
CA ALA A 24 -2.22 -7.29 -2.03
C ALA A 24 -2.27 -6.15 -3.06
N THR A 25 -3.47 -5.65 -3.37
CA THR A 25 -3.70 -4.57 -4.35
C THR A 25 -3.28 -4.91 -5.79
N ARG A 26 -3.11 -6.20 -6.14
CA ARG A 26 -2.55 -6.61 -7.44
C ARG A 26 -3.56 -6.65 -8.57
N MET A 27 -4.84 -6.32 -8.32
CA MET A 27 -5.85 -6.33 -9.38
C MET A 27 -5.54 -5.27 -10.45
N ARG A 28 -5.55 -5.72 -11.70
CA ARG A 28 -5.06 -4.99 -12.87
C ARG A 28 -6.12 -4.13 -13.51
N THR A 29 -5.67 -3.11 -14.23
CA THR A 29 -6.53 -2.19 -14.97
C THR A 29 -7.36 -2.92 -16.02
N HIS A 30 -6.79 -3.96 -16.65
CA HIS A 30 -7.48 -4.82 -17.61
C HIS A 30 -8.82 -5.32 -17.07
N ASP A 31 -8.82 -5.94 -15.89
CA ASP A 31 -10.02 -6.53 -15.29
C ASP A 31 -10.92 -5.47 -14.65
N ILE A 32 -10.34 -4.48 -13.95
CA ILE A 32 -11.12 -3.41 -13.31
C ILE A 32 -11.92 -2.61 -14.33
N ALA A 33 -11.30 -2.21 -15.44
CA ALA A 33 -11.96 -1.41 -16.46
C ALA A 33 -12.99 -2.21 -17.27
N ALA A 34 -12.74 -3.50 -17.52
CA ALA A 34 -13.60 -4.33 -18.39
C ALA A 34 -15.04 -4.43 -17.87
N ILE A 35 -15.24 -4.42 -16.56
CA ILE A 35 -16.57 -4.59 -15.94
C ILE A 35 -17.31 -3.27 -15.68
N ALA A 36 -16.66 -2.11 -15.82
CA ALA A 36 -17.24 -0.81 -15.45
C ALA A 36 -18.59 -0.52 -16.15
N ARG A 37 -18.76 -0.93 -17.42
CA ARG A 37 -20.04 -0.78 -18.16
C ARG A 37 -21.18 -1.63 -17.58
N ALA A 38 -20.88 -2.79 -16.99
CA ALA A 38 -21.88 -3.62 -16.33
C ALA A 38 -22.39 -2.94 -15.06
N TYR A 39 -21.49 -2.33 -14.27
CA TYR A 39 -21.88 -1.51 -13.12
C TYR A 39 -22.75 -0.32 -13.51
N SER A 40 -22.31 0.45 -14.52
CA SER A 40 -23.04 1.60 -15.05
C SER A 40 -24.51 1.30 -15.37
N ARG A 41 -24.76 0.15 -16.01
CA ARG A 41 -26.10 -0.26 -16.46
C ARG A 41 -26.89 -1.02 -15.40
N GLY A 42 -26.24 -1.91 -14.67
CA GLY A 42 -26.89 -2.83 -13.73
C GLY A 42 -27.09 -2.24 -12.35
N MET A 43 -26.20 -1.36 -11.91
CA MET A 43 -26.24 -0.75 -10.57
C MET A 43 -26.10 0.78 -10.61
N PRO A 44 -26.89 1.50 -11.43
CA PRO A 44 -26.80 2.96 -11.55
C PRO A 44 -27.16 3.73 -10.26
N GLY A 45 -27.73 3.04 -9.26
CA GLY A 45 -28.11 3.60 -7.97
C GLY A 45 -27.01 3.58 -6.89
N LEU A 46 -25.81 3.06 -7.20
CA LEU A 46 -24.65 3.17 -6.29
C LEU A 46 -24.35 4.64 -6.02
N PHE A 47 -23.97 4.96 -4.77
CA PHE A 47 -23.47 6.29 -4.44
C PHE A 47 -22.16 6.55 -5.17
N SER A 48 -21.20 5.64 -5.03
CA SER A 48 -19.94 5.70 -5.77
C SER A 48 -19.32 4.33 -6.01
N LEU A 49 -18.39 4.29 -6.96
CA LEU A 49 -17.39 3.24 -7.11
C LEU A 49 -16.10 3.73 -6.46
N GLU A 50 -15.68 3.11 -5.37
CA GLU A 50 -14.36 3.37 -4.82
C GLU A 50 -13.34 2.58 -5.65
N CYS A 51 -12.60 3.28 -6.50
CA CYS A 51 -11.75 2.67 -7.52
C CYS A 51 -10.33 3.28 -7.59
N TRP A 52 -9.98 4.16 -6.65
CA TRP A 52 -8.73 4.92 -6.70
C TRP A 52 -8.19 5.34 -5.32
N GLY A 53 -6.96 5.82 -5.29
CA GLY A 53 -6.27 6.18 -4.04
C GLY A 53 -5.88 4.96 -3.20
N GLY A 54 -5.62 5.17 -1.90
CA GLY A 54 -5.05 4.11 -1.06
C GLY A 54 -3.72 3.60 -1.64
N ALA A 55 -3.51 2.28 -1.67
CA ALA A 55 -2.29 1.69 -2.22
C ALA A 55 -2.30 1.53 -3.75
N THR A 56 -3.44 1.74 -4.43
CA THR A 56 -3.55 1.41 -5.86
C THR A 56 -2.65 2.29 -6.72
N PHE A 57 -2.39 3.53 -6.32
CA PHE A 57 -1.59 4.49 -7.09
C PHE A 57 -0.12 4.03 -7.21
N ASP A 58 0.52 3.73 -6.07
CA ASP A 58 1.88 3.19 -6.01
C ASP A 58 1.96 1.79 -6.63
N VAL A 59 1.04 0.89 -6.29
CA VAL A 59 1.08 -0.51 -6.74
C VAL A 59 0.90 -0.64 -8.24
N ALA A 60 0.03 0.20 -8.85
CA ALA A 60 -0.14 0.22 -10.30
C ALA A 60 1.20 0.49 -11.00
N MET A 61 1.91 1.54 -10.61
CA MET A 61 3.20 1.89 -11.23
C MET A 61 4.30 0.89 -10.85
N ARG A 62 4.45 0.58 -9.56
CA ARG A 62 5.60 -0.18 -9.04
C ARG A 62 5.58 -1.67 -9.40
N PHE A 63 4.41 -2.29 -9.34
CA PHE A 63 4.30 -3.76 -9.42
C PHE A 63 3.53 -4.23 -10.65
N LEU A 64 2.60 -3.42 -11.15
CA LEU A 64 1.81 -3.76 -12.34
C LEU A 64 2.39 -3.10 -13.60
N ASN A 65 3.29 -2.13 -13.45
CA ASN A 65 3.78 -1.29 -14.54
C ASN A 65 2.62 -0.67 -15.33
N GLU A 66 1.56 -0.25 -14.66
CA GLU A 66 0.35 0.35 -15.26
C GLU A 66 0.18 1.79 -14.78
N ASP A 67 -0.37 2.65 -15.63
CA ASP A 67 -0.67 4.02 -15.25
C ASP A 67 -1.98 4.08 -14.43
N PRO A 68 -1.95 4.54 -13.16
CA PRO A 68 -3.17 4.70 -12.37
C PRO A 68 -4.14 5.72 -12.98
N TRP A 69 -3.67 6.73 -13.71
CA TRP A 69 -4.52 7.72 -14.38
C TRP A 69 -5.29 7.10 -15.55
N GLU A 70 -4.64 6.23 -16.33
CA GLU A 70 -5.31 5.46 -17.39
C GLU A 70 -6.43 4.58 -16.82
N ARG A 71 -6.19 3.94 -15.67
CA ARG A 71 -7.21 3.17 -14.96
C ARG A 71 -8.42 4.02 -14.60
N LEU A 72 -8.20 5.19 -14.00
CA LEU A 72 -9.29 6.11 -13.63
C LEU A 72 -10.09 6.54 -14.86
N ALA A 73 -9.41 6.93 -15.95
CA ALA A 73 -10.04 7.35 -17.19
C ALA A 73 -10.91 6.24 -17.80
N LYS A 74 -10.40 5.00 -17.85
CA LYS A 74 -11.14 3.84 -18.37
C LYS A 74 -12.37 3.49 -17.52
N VAL A 75 -12.26 3.54 -16.20
CA VAL A 75 -13.41 3.34 -15.29
C VAL A 75 -14.43 4.46 -15.48
N ARG A 76 -13.99 5.71 -15.62
CA ARG A 76 -14.85 6.88 -15.87
C ARG A 76 -15.59 6.78 -17.20
N GLU A 77 -14.93 6.34 -18.27
CA GLU A 77 -15.55 6.08 -19.57
C GLU A 77 -16.59 4.95 -19.47
N GLY A 78 -16.27 3.88 -18.73
CA GLY A 78 -17.15 2.72 -18.56
C GLY A 78 -18.37 2.98 -17.67
N ALA A 79 -18.22 3.83 -16.65
CA ALA A 79 -19.27 4.16 -15.68
C ALA A 79 -19.45 5.68 -15.47
N PRO A 80 -19.87 6.42 -16.51
CA PRO A 80 -19.94 7.87 -16.47
C PRO A 80 -21.08 8.41 -15.57
N ASN A 81 -22.04 7.57 -15.20
CA ASN A 81 -23.22 7.93 -14.42
C ASN A 81 -23.09 7.66 -12.92
N ILE A 82 -21.98 7.08 -12.45
CA ILE A 82 -21.74 6.74 -11.04
C ILE A 82 -20.54 7.55 -10.57
N LEU A 83 -20.59 8.13 -9.36
CA LEU A 83 -19.46 8.87 -8.81
C LEU A 83 -18.24 7.95 -8.65
N THR A 84 -17.05 8.41 -9.02
CA THR A 84 -15.79 7.77 -8.61
C THR A 84 -15.39 8.30 -7.24
N GLN A 85 -14.94 7.39 -6.37
CA GLN A 85 -14.42 7.72 -5.06
C GLN A 85 -12.97 7.31 -4.93
N MET A 86 -12.17 8.13 -4.25
CA MET A 86 -10.81 7.79 -3.84
C MET A 86 -10.59 7.94 -2.34
N LEU A 87 -9.64 7.16 -1.82
CA LEU A 87 -9.09 7.34 -0.47
C LEU A 87 -7.82 8.20 -0.53
N LEU A 88 -7.81 9.32 0.19
CA LEU A 88 -6.71 10.30 0.21
C LEU A 88 -6.23 10.51 1.66
N ARG A 89 -4.91 10.46 1.87
CA ARG A 89 -4.28 10.83 3.15
C ARG A 89 -4.09 12.34 3.16
N GLY A 90 -4.50 13.02 4.23
CA GLY A 90 -4.50 14.49 4.37
C GLY A 90 -3.28 15.20 3.75
N SER A 91 -2.23 15.42 4.52
CA SER A 91 -1.01 16.10 4.01
C SER A 91 -0.10 15.20 3.16
N ASN A 92 -0.36 13.90 3.09
CA ASN A 92 0.50 12.94 2.41
C ASN A 92 -0.03 12.55 1.01
N GLY A 93 -1.20 13.05 0.61
CA GLY A 93 -1.86 12.67 -0.64
C GLY A 93 -2.02 11.15 -0.76
N VAL A 94 -1.39 10.56 -1.78
CA VAL A 94 -1.31 9.10 -1.96
C VAL A 94 0.03 8.51 -1.52
N GLY A 95 0.98 9.35 -1.09
CA GLY A 95 2.35 9.03 -0.77
C GLY A 95 2.65 8.54 0.65
N TYR A 96 3.93 8.30 0.95
CA TYR A 96 4.41 7.80 2.26
C TYR A 96 5.26 8.82 3.05
N THR A 97 5.57 9.98 2.47
CA THR A 97 6.33 11.05 3.12
C THR A 97 5.47 12.31 3.24
N ASN A 98 5.99 13.35 3.89
CA ASN A 98 5.35 14.66 3.87
C ASN A 98 5.67 15.39 2.58
N TYR A 99 4.70 16.19 2.13
CA TYR A 99 4.82 17.03 0.94
C TYR A 99 4.53 18.47 1.32
N ALA A 100 5.11 19.41 0.57
CA ALA A 100 4.71 20.80 0.63
C ALA A 100 3.24 20.94 0.22
N ASP A 101 2.55 21.94 0.77
CA ASP A 101 1.10 22.08 0.59
C ASP A 101 0.69 22.19 -0.87
N ASN A 102 1.47 22.93 -1.67
CA ASN A 102 1.20 23.14 -3.07
C ASN A 102 1.30 21.85 -3.91
N VAL A 103 2.11 20.86 -3.47
CA VAL A 103 2.16 19.54 -4.11
C VAL A 103 0.88 18.75 -3.86
N VAL A 104 0.36 18.78 -2.63
CA VAL A 104 -0.90 18.11 -2.27
C VAL A 104 -2.07 18.77 -3.00
N GLN A 105 -2.14 20.09 -2.99
CA GLN A 105 -3.14 20.87 -3.71
C GLN A 105 -3.11 20.57 -5.21
N TYR A 106 -1.92 20.56 -5.81
CA TYR A 106 -1.74 20.22 -7.22
C TYR A 106 -2.25 18.82 -7.52
N PHE A 107 -1.87 17.81 -6.72
CA PHE A 107 -2.36 16.44 -6.90
C PHE A 107 -3.88 16.34 -6.81
N VAL A 108 -4.51 16.99 -5.83
CA VAL A 108 -5.98 17.02 -5.69
C VAL A 108 -6.65 17.64 -6.92
N ALA A 109 -6.12 18.77 -7.40
CA ALA A 109 -6.62 19.42 -8.60
C ALA A 109 -6.54 18.50 -9.84
N GLN A 110 -5.42 17.79 -10.01
CA GLN A 110 -5.27 16.83 -11.10
C GLN A 110 -6.18 15.61 -10.92
N ALA A 111 -6.33 15.07 -9.72
CA ALA A 111 -7.27 13.98 -9.43
C ALA A 111 -8.72 14.37 -9.75
N ALA A 112 -9.12 15.60 -9.39
CA ALA A 112 -10.45 16.13 -9.70
C ALA A 112 -10.68 16.27 -11.21
N ARG A 113 -9.68 16.76 -11.95
CA ARG A 113 -9.68 16.86 -13.42
C ARG A 113 -9.69 15.49 -14.10
N GLY A 114 -8.94 14.53 -13.56
CA GLY A 114 -8.88 13.15 -14.03
C GLY A 114 -10.18 12.37 -13.82
N GLY A 115 -11.11 12.93 -13.06
CA GLY A 115 -12.46 12.40 -12.91
C GLY A 115 -12.70 11.66 -11.61
N VAL A 116 -12.02 12.03 -10.51
CA VAL A 116 -12.45 11.70 -9.13
C VAL A 116 -13.57 12.66 -8.71
N ASP A 117 -14.64 12.13 -8.14
CA ASP A 117 -15.79 12.93 -7.69
C ASP A 117 -15.90 13.05 -6.17
N VAL A 118 -15.60 11.97 -5.44
CA VAL A 118 -15.63 11.91 -3.98
C VAL A 118 -14.21 11.65 -3.46
N PHE A 119 -13.74 12.55 -2.60
CA PHE A 119 -12.45 12.44 -1.92
C PHE A 119 -12.69 12.13 -0.46
N ARG A 120 -12.39 10.89 -0.07
CA ARG A 120 -12.39 10.45 1.32
C ARG A 120 -11.05 10.81 1.95
N VAL A 121 -11.01 11.94 2.65
CA VAL A 121 -9.80 12.53 3.24
C VAL A 121 -9.68 12.11 4.70
N PHE A 122 -8.61 11.39 5.05
CA PHE A 122 -8.33 10.96 6.41
C PHE A 122 -6.91 11.32 6.85
N ASP A 123 -6.68 11.38 8.15
CA ASP A 123 -5.36 11.49 8.76
C ASP A 123 -5.08 10.25 9.62
N CYS A 124 -3.83 9.78 9.62
CA CYS A 124 -3.49 8.53 10.30
C CYS A 124 -3.52 8.59 11.84
N LEU A 125 -3.69 9.79 12.39
CA LEU A 125 -3.81 10.09 13.81
C LEU A 125 -5.10 10.87 14.14
N ASN A 126 -6.05 10.97 13.20
CA ASN A 126 -7.26 11.81 13.31
C ASN A 126 -6.97 13.31 13.57
N TRP A 127 -5.84 13.83 13.08
CA TRP A 127 -5.53 15.24 13.25
C TRP A 127 -6.17 16.10 12.14
N VAL A 128 -7.28 16.77 12.46
CA VAL A 128 -8.07 17.56 11.49
C VAL A 128 -7.26 18.66 10.82
N ASP A 129 -6.38 19.36 11.54
CA ASP A 129 -5.53 20.39 10.95
C ASP A 129 -4.62 19.83 9.84
N ASN A 130 -4.19 18.56 9.97
CA ASN A 130 -3.37 17.90 8.97
C ASN A 130 -4.17 17.53 7.70
N MET A 131 -5.49 17.40 7.81
CA MET A 131 -6.38 17.14 6.68
C MET A 131 -6.74 18.40 5.89
N ARG A 132 -6.64 19.59 6.51
CA ARG A 132 -7.09 20.87 5.92
C ARG A 132 -6.59 21.13 4.51
N VAL A 133 -5.29 20.94 4.27
CA VAL A 133 -4.68 21.19 2.95
C VAL A 133 -5.39 20.42 1.83
N ALA A 134 -5.68 19.14 2.06
CA ALA A 134 -6.39 18.32 1.09
C ALA A 134 -7.88 18.64 1.05
N MET A 135 -8.53 18.80 2.20
CA MET A 135 -9.97 19.12 2.27
C MET A 135 -10.29 20.43 1.53
N ASP A 136 -9.53 21.48 1.80
CA ASP A 136 -9.71 22.80 1.21
C ASP A 136 -9.50 22.72 -0.32
N ALA A 137 -8.46 22.02 -0.78
CA ALA A 137 -8.21 21.80 -2.22
C ALA A 137 -9.34 21.03 -2.93
N VAL A 138 -9.96 20.05 -2.25
CA VAL A 138 -11.10 19.29 -2.81
C VAL A 138 -12.32 20.20 -2.96
N ILE A 139 -12.60 21.02 -1.95
CA ILE A 139 -13.72 21.96 -1.93
C ILE A 139 -13.53 23.02 -3.03
N GLU A 140 -12.33 23.58 -3.14
CA GLU A 140 -11.95 24.54 -4.20
C GLU A 140 -12.06 23.94 -5.61
N SER A 141 -11.80 22.63 -5.74
CA SER A 141 -11.96 21.91 -7.01
C SER A 141 -13.43 21.58 -7.35
N GLY A 142 -14.39 21.96 -6.50
CA GLY A 142 -15.82 21.73 -6.71
C GLY A 142 -16.23 20.26 -6.57
N LYS A 143 -15.47 19.46 -5.81
CA LYS A 143 -15.70 18.03 -5.61
C LYS A 143 -16.21 17.71 -4.21
N VAL A 144 -16.69 16.49 -3.98
CA VAL A 144 -17.25 16.07 -2.69
C VAL A 144 -16.12 15.72 -1.73
N CYS A 145 -15.81 16.63 -0.81
CA CYS A 145 -14.99 16.34 0.37
C CYS A 145 -15.75 15.50 1.42
N GLU A 146 -15.34 14.25 1.59
CA GLU A 146 -15.70 13.41 2.73
C GLU A 146 -14.57 13.46 3.77
N GLY A 147 -14.81 14.17 4.89
CA GLY A 147 -13.86 14.26 6.00
C GLY A 147 -14.01 13.07 6.94
N VAL A 148 -12.91 12.40 7.28
CA VAL A 148 -12.96 11.07 7.91
C VAL A 148 -12.52 11.09 9.38
N ILE A 149 -13.25 10.34 10.19
CA ILE A 149 -12.81 9.87 11.50
C ILE A 149 -12.40 8.40 11.37
N CYS A 150 -11.14 8.08 11.68
CA CYS A 150 -10.70 6.70 11.85
C CYS A 150 -11.12 6.19 13.23
N TYR A 151 -11.91 5.12 13.27
CA TYR A 151 -12.36 4.48 14.50
C TYR A 151 -11.27 3.57 15.07
N THR A 152 -11.04 3.62 16.38
CA THR A 152 -10.08 2.75 17.07
C THR A 152 -10.51 2.50 18.52
N GLY A 153 -9.93 1.48 19.16
CA GLY A 153 -10.31 1.10 20.52
C GLY A 153 -11.73 0.58 20.63
N ASP A 154 -12.28 0.72 21.83
CA ASP A 154 -13.65 0.36 22.17
C ASP A 154 -14.25 1.48 23.04
N MET A 155 -15.17 2.27 22.47
CA MET A 155 -15.79 3.38 23.20
C MET A 155 -16.69 2.95 24.36
N GLU A 156 -16.98 1.64 24.47
CA GLU A 156 -17.73 1.05 25.57
C GLU A 156 -16.83 0.56 26.71
N ASP A 157 -15.50 0.53 26.49
CA ASP A 157 -14.51 0.11 27.48
C ASP A 157 -14.06 1.31 28.34
N ALA A 158 -14.52 1.33 29.60
CA ALA A 158 -14.19 2.37 30.56
C ALA A 158 -12.69 2.41 30.90
N ASP A 159 -11.97 1.30 30.80
CA ASP A 159 -10.54 1.22 31.05
C ASP A 159 -9.70 1.75 29.86
N ARG A 160 -10.37 2.06 28.73
CA ARG A 160 -9.78 2.66 27.52
C ARG A 160 -10.46 3.97 27.11
N ALA A 161 -10.85 4.80 28.07
CA ALA A 161 -11.60 6.04 27.84
C ALA A 161 -10.93 7.13 26.96
N LYS A 162 -9.71 6.91 26.43
CA LYS A 162 -9.05 7.84 25.52
C LYS A 162 -9.86 8.10 24.23
N TYR A 163 -10.49 7.05 23.69
CA TYR A 163 -11.29 7.09 22.47
C TYR A 163 -12.77 6.86 22.79
N ASP A 164 -13.30 7.68 23.69
CA ASP A 164 -14.70 7.62 24.10
C ASP A 164 -15.65 8.28 23.08
N LEU A 165 -16.95 8.27 23.37
CA LEU A 165 -17.95 8.89 22.50
C LEU A 165 -17.74 10.40 22.33
N LYS A 166 -17.22 11.10 23.35
CA LYS A 166 -16.98 12.55 23.29
C LYS A 166 -15.87 12.88 22.30
N TYR A 167 -14.82 12.06 22.26
CA TYR A 167 -13.74 12.18 21.28
C TYR A 167 -14.30 12.13 19.84
N TYR A 168 -15.13 11.13 19.53
CA TYR A 168 -15.70 11.00 18.19
C TYR A 168 -16.65 12.15 17.81
N VAL A 169 -17.49 12.61 18.75
CA VAL A 169 -18.36 13.78 18.52
C VAL A 169 -17.54 15.05 18.28
N GLY A 170 -16.48 15.26 19.06
CA GLY A 170 -15.58 16.41 18.91
C GLY A 170 -14.95 16.49 17.51
N LEU A 171 -14.39 15.36 17.04
CA LEU A 171 -13.82 15.26 15.69
C LEU A 171 -14.86 15.53 14.60
N ALA A 172 -16.09 15.02 14.77
CA ALA A 172 -17.16 15.23 13.80
C ALA A 172 -17.53 16.72 13.66
N GLN A 173 -17.60 17.44 14.78
CA GLN A 173 -17.82 18.89 14.79
C GLN A 173 -16.64 19.68 14.22
N GLU A 174 -15.40 19.22 14.45
CA GLU A 174 -14.21 19.82 13.83
C GLU A 174 -14.22 19.67 12.30
N LEU A 175 -14.54 18.47 11.80
CA LEU A 175 -14.65 18.19 10.37
C LEU A 175 -15.78 18.98 9.69
N GLU A 176 -16.92 19.14 10.37
CA GLU A 176 -18.03 19.97 9.89
C GLU A 176 -17.61 21.45 9.81
N ARG A 177 -16.94 21.99 10.84
CA ARG A 177 -16.37 23.34 10.79
C ARG A 177 -15.29 23.48 9.73
N ALA A 178 -14.60 22.40 9.39
CA ALA A 178 -13.63 22.38 8.31
C ALA A 178 -14.24 22.34 6.91
N GLY A 179 -15.56 22.27 6.78
CA GLY A 179 -16.27 22.33 5.50
C GLY A 179 -16.45 20.98 4.83
N ALA A 180 -16.28 19.86 5.55
CA ALA A 180 -16.62 18.54 5.02
C ALA A 180 -18.08 18.51 4.53
N HIS A 181 -18.34 17.89 3.38
CA HIS A 181 -19.70 17.72 2.85
C HIS A 181 -20.34 16.41 3.34
N VAL A 182 -19.51 15.42 3.68
CA VAL A 182 -19.88 14.10 4.19
C VAL A 182 -18.95 13.76 5.35
N LEU A 183 -19.48 13.16 6.40
CA LEU A 183 -18.69 12.61 7.50
C LEU A 183 -18.40 11.14 7.24
N GLY A 184 -17.15 10.80 6.97
CA GLY A 184 -16.69 9.43 6.85
C GLY A 184 -16.41 8.83 8.23
N LEU A 185 -16.99 7.68 8.55
CA LEU A 185 -16.65 6.88 9.73
C LEU A 185 -15.87 5.65 9.26
N LYS A 186 -14.54 5.70 9.35
CA LYS A 186 -13.64 4.66 8.85
C LYS A 186 -13.17 3.73 9.97
N ASP A 187 -13.82 2.59 10.09
CA ASP A 187 -13.37 1.47 10.91
C ASP A 187 -12.44 0.55 10.11
N MET A 188 -11.18 0.96 9.96
CA MET A 188 -10.19 0.31 9.08
C MET A 188 -9.80 -1.11 9.49
N ALA A 189 -10.12 -1.53 10.71
CA ALA A 189 -9.78 -2.86 11.24
C ALA A 189 -11.01 -3.75 11.45
N GLY A 190 -12.22 -3.20 11.50
CA GLY A 190 -13.43 -3.99 11.83
C GLY A 190 -13.63 -4.12 13.34
N LEU A 191 -13.42 -3.04 14.08
CA LEU A 191 -13.49 -2.98 15.54
C LEU A 191 -14.86 -2.53 16.04
N LEU A 192 -15.64 -1.83 15.22
CA LEU A 192 -16.89 -1.22 15.65
C LEU A 192 -17.99 -2.29 15.74
N LYS A 193 -18.23 -2.78 16.95
CA LYS A 193 -19.25 -3.80 17.28
C LYS A 193 -20.67 -3.26 16.99
N PRO A 194 -21.69 -4.13 16.80
CA PRO A 194 -23.01 -3.66 16.37
C PRO A 194 -23.70 -2.66 17.31
N ALA A 195 -23.67 -2.90 18.63
CA ALA A 195 -24.25 -1.98 19.61
C ALA A 195 -23.53 -0.62 19.61
N ALA A 196 -22.20 -0.65 19.57
CA ALA A 196 -21.35 0.53 19.45
C ALA A 196 -21.64 1.29 18.14
N ALA A 197 -21.76 0.60 17.00
CA ALA A 197 -22.08 1.21 15.71
C ALA A 197 -23.41 1.98 15.76
N ALA A 198 -24.47 1.35 16.27
CA ALA A 198 -25.77 2.00 16.40
C ALA A 198 -25.72 3.23 17.31
N ARG A 199 -25.05 3.13 18.46
CA ARG A 199 -24.91 4.24 19.42
C ARG A 199 -24.12 5.40 18.82
N LEU A 200 -22.99 5.11 18.19
CA LEU A 200 -22.12 6.13 17.59
C LEU A 200 -22.84 6.86 16.45
N VAL A 201 -23.41 6.12 15.50
CA VAL A 201 -24.15 6.70 14.37
C VAL A 201 -25.30 7.57 14.86
N ARG A 202 -26.13 7.08 15.79
CA ARG A 202 -27.25 7.86 16.32
C ARG A 202 -26.80 9.16 16.96
N THR A 203 -25.71 9.11 17.73
CA THR A 203 -25.14 10.30 18.39
C THR A 203 -24.60 11.28 17.34
N LEU A 204 -23.81 10.82 16.39
CA LEU A 204 -23.25 11.67 15.33
C LEU A 204 -24.33 12.34 14.47
N LYS A 205 -25.46 11.65 14.21
CA LYS A 205 -26.63 12.24 13.51
C LYS A 205 -27.32 13.35 14.31
N GLN A 206 -27.21 13.32 15.64
CA GLN A 206 -27.76 14.36 16.52
C GLN A 206 -26.82 15.55 16.65
N GLU A 207 -25.51 15.28 16.61
CA GLU A 207 -24.46 16.27 16.89
C GLU A 207 -23.89 16.96 15.63
N THR A 208 -24.19 16.45 14.43
CA THR A 208 -23.73 17.03 13.16
C THR A 208 -24.86 17.09 12.14
N SER A 209 -24.75 18.03 11.19
CA SER A 209 -25.70 18.13 10.09
C SER A 209 -25.28 17.32 8.85
N LEU A 210 -24.07 16.77 8.84
CA LEU A 210 -23.49 16.02 7.72
C LEU A 210 -24.19 14.67 7.51
N PRO A 211 -24.34 14.19 6.26
CA PRO A 211 -24.60 12.78 6.02
C PRO A 211 -23.41 11.94 6.47
N ILE A 212 -23.68 10.75 7.01
CA ILE A 212 -22.66 9.82 7.52
C ILE A 212 -22.43 8.69 6.52
N HIS A 213 -21.18 8.45 6.18
CA HIS A 213 -20.74 7.34 5.34
C HIS A 213 -19.93 6.35 6.17
N PHE A 214 -20.47 5.16 6.43
CA PHE A 214 -19.83 4.16 7.28
C PHE A 214 -19.01 3.15 6.47
N HIS A 215 -17.74 3.03 6.82
CA HIS A 215 -16.80 2.08 6.26
C HIS A 215 -16.30 1.15 7.36
N THR A 216 -16.32 -0.16 7.13
CA THR A 216 -15.76 -1.16 8.05
C THR A 216 -15.16 -2.33 7.26
N HIS A 217 -14.43 -3.19 7.97
CA HIS A 217 -13.88 -4.44 7.45
C HIS A 217 -14.50 -5.62 8.20
N ASP A 218 -14.74 -6.72 7.51
CA ASP A 218 -15.36 -7.93 8.06
C ASP A 218 -14.33 -8.87 8.70
N THR A 219 -13.22 -8.32 9.21
CA THR A 219 -12.07 -9.08 9.72
C THR A 219 -12.49 -10.01 10.85
N SER A 220 -13.42 -9.58 11.70
CA SER A 220 -13.96 -10.39 12.78
C SER A 220 -15.01 -11.41 12.33
N GLY A 221 -15.50 -11.31 11.09
CA GLY A 221 -16.62 -12.10 10.54
C GLY A 221 -18.00 -11.70 11.04
N ILE A 222 -18.14 -10.51 11.65
CA ILE A 222 -19.43 -10.02 12.17
C ILE A 222 -19.76 -8.58 11.77
N ALA A 223 -18.94 -7.93 10.94
CA ALA A 223 -19.09 -6.49 10.65
C ALA A 223 -20.33 -6.21 9.79
N ALA A 224 -20.84 -7.21 9.07
CA ALA A 224 -22.15 -7.13 8.42
C ALA A 224 -23.27 -6.79 9.43
N ALA A 225 -23.22 -7.33 10.66
CA ALA A 225 -24.17 -6.98 11.70
C ALA A 225 -24.00 -5.53 12.18
N SER A 226 -22.76 -5.03 12.22
CA SER A 226 -22.49 -3.62 12.54
C SER A 226 -23.02 -2.67 11.47
N VAL A 227 -22.92 -3.06 10.19
CA VAL A 227 -23.51 -2.31 9.08
C VAL A 227 -25.04 -2.26 9.20
N LEU A 228 -25.70 -3.39 9.46
CA LEU A 228 -27.16 -3.41 9.66
C LEU A 228 -27.58 -2.55 10.86
N ALA A 229 -26.85 -2.62 11.98
CA ALA A 229 -27.11 -1.78 13.15
C ALA A 229 -26.92 -0.27 12.85
N ALA A 230 -25.93 0.08 12.02
CA ALA A 230 -25.74 1.46 11.55
C ALA A 230 -26.89 1.91 10.61
N VAL A 231 -27.39 1.01 9.75
CA VAL A 231 -28.56 1.25 8.89
C VAL A 231 -29.80 1.56 9.74
N ASP A 232 -30.08 0.77 10.76
CA ASP A 232 -31.19 0.99 11.69
C ASP A 232 -31.01 2.30 12.49
N ALA A 233 -29.78 2.68 12.77
CA ALA A 233 -29.45 3.94 13.46
C ALA A 233 -29.49 5.18 12.57
N GLY A 234 -29.72 5.04 11.26
CA GLY A 234 -29.89 6.19 10.36
C GLY A 234 -28.64 6.59 9.54
N VAL A 235 -27.63 5.73 9.39
CA VAL A 235 -26.46 6.00 8.53
C VAL A 235 -26.88 6.28 7.09
N ASP A 236 -26.26 7.24 6.40
CA ASP A 236 -26.72 7.68 5.07
C ASP A 236 -26.15 6.81 3.93
N ALA A 237 -24.89 6.38 4.05
CA ALA A 237 -24.21 5.49 3.11
C ALA A 237 -23.34 4.45 3.82
N VAL A 238 -23.11 3.30 3.17
CA VAL A 238 -22.23 2.23 3.66
C VAL A 238 -21.32 1.71 2.55
N ASP A 239 -20.10 1.35 2.92
CA ASP A 239 -19.19 0.61 2.03
C ASP A 239 -19.44 -0.89 2.11
N ALA A 240 -19.48 -1.56 0.95
CA ALA A 240 -19.52 -3.01 0.84
C ALA A 240 -18.71 -3.46 -0.39
N ALA A 241 -18.31 -4.72 -0.43
CA ALA A 241 -17.65 -5.31 -1.60
C ALA A 241 -18.53 -6.38 -2.24
N MET A 242 -18.41 -6.58 -3.56
CA MET A 242 -19.05 -7.69 -4.27
C MET A 242 -18.64 -9.01 -3.64
N ASP A 243 -19.55 -9.99 -3.65
CA ASP A 243 -19.46 -11.21 -2.86
C ASP A 243 -18.09 -11.90 -3.04
N ALA A 244 -17.63 -12.02 -4.29
CA ALA A 244 -16.33 -12.62 -4.65
C ALA A 244 -15.09 -11.87 -4.13
N LEU A 245 -15.22 -10.62 -3.70
CA LEU A 245 -14.14 -9.77 -3.16
C LEU A 245 -14.47 -9.25 -1.75
N SER A 246 -15.39 -9.90 -1.04
CA SER A 246 -15.85 -9.51 0.30
C SER A 246 -15.41 -10.50 1.38
N GLY A 247 -15.69 -10.14 2.64
CA GLY A 247 -15.41 -10.97 3.81
C GLY A 247 -13.94 -10.97 4.22
N THR A 248 -13.67 -11.61 5.37
CA THR A 248 -12.35 -11.64 6.00
C THR A 248 -11.76 -10.22 6.11
N THR A 249 -10.56 -9.94 5.63
CA THR A 249 -9.97 -8.60 5.72
C THR A 249 -10.62 -7.58 4.79
N SER A 250 -11.55 -7.96 3.91
CA SER A 250 -12.31 -7.04 3.04
C SER A 250 -13.55 -6.46 3.72
N GLN A 251 -14.34 -5.66 3.01
CA GLN A 251 -15.64 -5.17 3.45
C GLN A 251 -16.67 -6.31 3.60
N PRO A 252 -17.75 -6.08 4.35
CA PRO A 252 -18.92 -6.96 4.33
C PRO A 252 -19.48 -7.18 2.93
N CYS A 253 -20.09 -8.36 2.74
CA CYS A 253 -20.65 -8.80 1.46
C CYS A 253 -21.86 -7.95 1.02
N LEU A 254 -21.73 -7.26 -0.12
CA LEU A 254 -22.75 -6.38 -0.68
C LEU A 254 -24.04 -7.15 -0.99
N GLY A 255 -23.95 -8.29 -1.69
CA GLY A 255 -25.12 -9.10 -2.02
C GLY A 255 -25.89 -9.56 -0.79
N SER A 256 -25.17 -9.97 0.26
CA SER A 256 -25.77 -10.37 1.54
C SER A 256 -26.45 -9.21 2.27
N LEU A 257 -25.83 -8.03 2.31
CA LEU A 257 -26.43 -6.85 2.93
C LEU A 257 -27.69 -6.40 2.19
N VAL A 258 -27.65 -6.38 0.85
CA VAL A 258 -28.83 -6.06 0.03
C VAL A 258 -29.95 -7.07 0.24
N ALA A 259 -29.63 -8.37 0.31
CA ALA A 259 -30.61 -9.40 0.58
C ALA A 259 -31.23 -9.26 1.98
N ALA A 260 -30.42 -8.96 3.00
CA ALA A 260 -30.88 -8.75 4.37
C ALA A 260 -31.78 -7.51 4.51
N LEU A 261 -31.51 -6.47 3.73
CA LEU A 261 -32.30 -5.23 3.72
C LEU A 261 -33.55 -5.32 2.82
N ARG A 262 -33.83 -6.46 2.18
CA ARG A 262 -35.01 -6.59 1.32
C ARG A 262 -36.29 -6.44 2.14
N ASN A 263 -37.18 -5.55 1.70
CA ASN A 263 -38.40 -5.16 2.42
C ASN A 263 -38.15 -4.40 3.74
N HIS A 264 -36.90 -4.07 4.05
CA HIS A 264 -36.58 -3.14 5.13
C HIS A 264 -37.04 -1.73 4.75
N GLU A 265 -37.32 -0.88 5.73
CA GLU A 265 -37.72 0.51 5.47
C GLU A 265 -36.68 1.28 4.64
N ARG A 266 -35.41 0.89 4.78
CA ARG A 266 -34.25 1.51 4.12
C ARG A 266 -33.66 0.66 3.00
N ASP A 267 -34.43 -0.25 2.42
CA ASP A 267 -34.03 -1.11 1.29
C ASP A 267 -33.36 -0.28 0.16
N PRO A 268 -32.12 -0.62 -0.26
CA PRO A 268 -31.42 0.10 -1.34
C PRO A 268 -32.08 -0.05 -2.71
N GLY A 269 -32.89 -1.10 -2.91
CA GLY A 269 -33.64 -1.37 -4.14
C GLY A 269 -32.81 -1.99 -5.26
N PHE A 270 -31.62 -2.52 -4.97
CA PHE A 270 -30.81 -3.22 -5.98
C PHE A 270 -31.39 -4.58 -6.35
N ASP A 271 -31.18 -4.98 -7.60
CA ASP A 271 -31.53 -6.30 -8.09
C ASP A 271 -30.46 -7.34 -7.69
N GLY A 272 -30.87 -8.33 -6.90
CA GLY A 272 -29.98 -9.39 -6.44
C GLY A 272 -29.45 -10.27 -7.58
N GLU A 273 -30.18 -10.44 -8.68
CA GLU A 273 -29.67 -11.19 -9.84
C GLU A 273 -28.52 -10.45 -10.52
N THR A 274 -28.67 -9.15 -10.73
CA THR A 274 -27.62 -8.28 -11.26
C THR A 274 -26.36 -8.32 -10.39
N ILE A 275 -26.50 -8.25 -9.07
CA ILE A 275 -25.35 -8.34 -8.14
C ILE A 275 -24.63 -9.68 -8.32
N ARG A 276 -25.36 -10.81 -8.33
CA ARG A 276 -24.76 -12.14 -8.54
C ARG A 276 -24.00 -12.24 -9.86
N ARG A 277 -24.56 -11.69 -10.95
CA ARG A 277 -23.91 -11.69 -12.27
C ARG A 277 -22.61 -10.88 -12.29
N ILE A 278 -22.58 -9.72 -11.63
CA ILE A 278 -21.35 -8.94 -11.46
C ILE A 278 -20.36 -9.71 -10.58
N SER A 279 -20.83 -10.36 -9.53
CA SER A 279 -19.96 -11.20 -8.68
C SER A 279 -19.38 -12.40 -9.42
N PHE A 280 -20.09 -13.04 -10.35
CA PHE A 280 -19.54 -14.14 -11.16
C PHE A 280 -18.36 -13.70 -12.02
N TYR A 281 -18.39 -12.46 -12.51
CA TYR A 281 -17.23 -11.89 -13.19
C TYR A 281 -16.04 -11.77 -12.24
N TRP A 282 -16.25 -11.19 -11.05
CA TRP A 282 -15.18 -11.04 -10.06
C TRP A 282 -14.65 -12.37 -9.53
N GLU A 283 -15.51 -13.38 -9.39
CA GLU A 283 -15.12 -14.74 -9.04
C GLU A 283 -14.15 -15.31 -10.07
N ALA A 284 -14.53 -15.25 -11.35
CA ALA A 284 -13.67 -15.70 -12.45
C ALA A 284 -12.33 -14.91 -12.50
N VAL A 285 -12.39 -13.59 -12.35
CA VAL A 285 -11.19 -12.72 -12.31
C VAL A 285 -10.28 -13.08 -11.13
N ARG A 286 -10.84 -13.25 -9.92
CA ARG A 286 -10.10 -13.54 -8.70
C ARG A 286 -9.24 -14.81 -8.83
N THR A 287 -9.71 -15.82 -9.56
CA THR A 287 -8.92 -17.06 -9.79
C THR A 287 -7.55 -16.80 -10.44
N GLN A 288 -7.44 -15.73 -11.25
CA GLN A 288 -6.22 -15.35 -11.95
C GLN A 288 -5.17 -14.72 -11.00
N TYR A 289 -5.57 -14.37 -9.77
CA TYR A 289 -4.74 -13.75 -8.74
C TYR A 289 -4.36 -14.70 -7.60
N ARG A 290 -4.51 -16.01 -7.79
CA ARG A 290 -4.25 -17.03 -6.75
C ARG A 290 -2.89 -16.89 -6.06
N ALA A 291 -1.87 -16.42 -6.79
CA ALA A 291 -0.53 -16.20 -6.24
C ALA A 291 -0.46 -15.11 -5.15
N PHE A 292 -1.49 -14.27 -5.02
CA PHE A 292 -1.57 -13.15 -4.08
C PHE A 292 -2.65 -13.33 -3.00
N GLU A 293 -3.30 -14.49 -2.96
CA GLU A 293 -4.29 -14.80 -1.93
C GLU A 293 -3.65 -14.95 -0.55
N SER A 294 -4.38 -14.51 0.47
CA SER A 294 -4.03 -14.78 1.86
C SER A 294 -4.42 -16.21 2.25
N ASP A 295 -3.64 -16.85 3.14
CA ASP A 295 -4.01 -18.12 3.75
C ASP A 295 -5.20 -18.02 4.74
N LEU A 296 -5.74 -16.83 4.95
CA LEU A 296 -6.88 -16.59 5.84
C LEU A 296 -8.18 -17.15 5.24
N ARG A 297 -8.80 -18.11 5.94
CA ARG A 297 -10.02 -18.80 5.48
C ARG A 297 -11.32 -18.25 6.04
N SER A 298 -11.27 -17.50 7.13
CA SER A 298 -12.44 -16.99 7.86
C SER A 298 -12.08 -15.71 8.62
N GLY A 299 -13.10 -15.05 9.18
CA GLY A 299 -12.87 -13.98 10.15
C GLY A 299 -12.15 -14.50 11.41
N ALA A 300 -11.49 -13.58 12.12
CA ALA A 300 -10.75 -13.82 13.35
C ALA A 300 -11.02 -12.72 14.37
N SER A 301 -11.52 -13.09 15.55
CA SER A 301 -11.75 -12.15 16.66
C SER A 301 -10.47 -11.59 17.28
N GLU A 302 -9.29 -12.16 16.95
CA GLU A 302 -7.97 -11.64 17.35
C GLU A 302 -7.79 -10.17 16.94
N VAL A 303 -8.55 -9.68 15.94
CA VAL A 303 -8.55 -8.28 15.54
C VAL A 303 -8.95 -7.31 16.67
N TYR A 304 -9.78 -7.74 17.62
CA TYR A 304 -10.14 -6.93 18.79
C TYR A 304 -9.01 -6.82 19.82
N LEU A 305 -7.96 -7.66 19.71
CA LEU A 305 -6.75 -7.55 20.50
C LEU A 305 -5.73 -6.65 19.81
N HIS A 306 -5.32 -7.02 18.58
CA HIS A 306 -4.19 -6.39 17.91
C HIS A 306 -4.58 -5.13 17.11
N GLU A 307 -5.85 -4.97 16.75
CA GLU A 307 -6.37 -3.79 16.05
C GLU A 307 -5.60 -3.47 14.75
N MET A 308 -5.14 -4.49 14.03
CA MET A 308 -4.43 -4.31 12.76
C MET A 308 -5.47 -4.11 11.66
N PRO A 309 -5.34 -3.06 10.83
CA PRO A 309 -6.14 -2.93 9.62
C PRO A 309 -5.96 -4.10 8.67
N GLY A 310 -6.94 -4.37 7.80
CA GLY A 310 -6.91 -5.49 6.86
C GLY A 310 -5.61 -5.57 6.04
N GLY A 311 -5.25 -4.49 5.35
CA GLY A 311 -4.00 -4.44 4.57
C GLY A 311 -2.72 -4.54 5.41
N GLN A 312 -2.74 -4.07 6.67
CA GLN A 312 -1.59 -4.22 7.56
C GLN A 312 -1.41 -5.67 7.99
N PHE A 313 -2.50 -6.39 8.29
CA PHE A 313 -2.46 -7.79 8.68
C PHE A 313 -1.81 -8.66 7.59
N THR A 314 -2.30 -8.55 6.34
CA THR A 314 -1.76 -9.31 5.20
C THR A 314 -0.28 -8.98 4.97
N ASN A 315 0.09 -7.70 4.98
CA ASN A 315 1.49 -7.29 4.77
C ASN A 315 2.42 -7.74 5.91
N LEU A 316 2.00 -7.60 7.18
CA LEU A 316 2.83 -7.94 8.34
C LEU A 316 3.05 -9.46 8.43
N LYS A 317 2.05 -10.26 8.03
CA LYS A 317 2.18 -11.72 7.99
C LYS A 317 3.20 -12.18 6.95
N GLU A 318 3.20 -11.56 5.77
CA GLU A 318 4.22 -11.81 4.74
C GLU A 318 5.62 -11.35 5.20
N GLN A 319 5.73 -10.20 5.85
CA GLN A 319 6.99 -9.73 6.45
C GLN A 319 7.51 -10.68 7.53
N ALA A 320 6.64 -11.13 8.44
CA ALA A 320 6.98 -12.12 9.45
C ALA A 320 7.46 -13.43 8.81
N ARG A 321 6.82 -13.89 7.72
CA ARG A 321 7.27 -15.06 6.96
C ARG A 321 8.67 -14.86 6.37
N SER A 322 8.93 -13.72 5.73
CA SER A 322 10.26 -13.40 5.19
C SER A 322 11.37 -13.33 6.25
N LEU A 323 11.01 -13.05 7.51
CA LEU A 323 11.93 -13.04 8.64
C LEU A 323 12.01 -14.38 9.40
N GLY A 324 11.35 -15.43 8.92
CA GLY A 324 11.32 -16.74 9.59
C GLY A 324 10.46 -16.76 10.88
N LEU A 325 9.63 -15.74 11.10
CA LEU A 325 8.77 -15.59 12.28
C LEU A 325 7.34 -16.13 12.07
N GLN A 326 7.08 -16.86 10.98
CA GLN A 326 5.74 -17.36 10.65
C GLN A 326 5.14 -18.24 11.77
N SER A 327 5.95 -19.11 12.38
CA SER A 327 5.53 -19.98 13.49
C SER A 327 5.27 -19.21 14.80
N ARG A 328 5.75 -17.97 14.90
CA ARG A 328 5.60 -17.06 16.05
C ARG A 328 4.56 -15.97 15.79
N TRP A 329 3.65 -16.16 14.84
CA TRP A 329 2.65 -15.14 14.47
C TRP A 329 1.84 -14.59 15.66
N HIS A 330 1.39 -15.46 16.56
CA HIS A 330 0.63 -15.01 17.75
C HIS A 330 1.45 -14.12 18.68
N GLU A 331 2.76 -14.35 18.76
CA GLU A 331 3.67 -13.48 19.52
C GLU A 331 3.81 -12.11 18.83
N VAL A 332 3.88 -12.09 17.49
CA VAL A 332 3.87 -10.84 16.70
C VAL A 332 2.56 -10.07 16.92
N ALA A 333 1.41 -10.76 16.91
CA ALA A 333 0.11 -10.15 17.13
C ALA A 333 -0.03 -9.55 18.54
N GLN A 334 0.40 -10.28 19.58
CA GLN A 334 0.43 -9.77 20.96
C GLN A 334 1.40 -8.59 21.09
N THR A 335 2.61 -8.70 20.54
CA THR A 335 3.61 -7.62 20.59
C THR A 335 3.10 -6.37 19.87
N TYR A 336 2.34 -6.52 18.78
CA TYR A 336 1.72 -5.38 18.10
C TYR A 336 0.72 -4.63 19.02
N ALA A 337 -0.08 -5.37 19.79
CA ALA A 337 -0.96 -4.78 20.81
C ALA A 337 -0.16 -4.08 21.91
N ASP A 338 0.93 -4.70 22.37
CA ASP A 338 1.81 -4.14 23.41
C ASP A 338 2.50 -2.85 22.93
N VAL A 339 2.99 -2.83 21.69
CA VAL A 339 3.57 -1.64 21.06
C VAL A 339 2.54 -0.52 20.96
N ASN A 340 1.30 -0.83 20.57
CA ASN A 340 0.24 0.19 20.54
C ASN A 340 0.06 0.86 21.91
N ARG A 341 0.04 0.07 23.00
CA ARG A 341 -0.05 0.60 24.37
C ARG A 341 1.19 1.38 24.77
N MET A 342 2.38 0.88 24.42
CA MET A 342 3.66 1.55 24.66
C MET A 342 3.75 2.90 23.93
N PHE A 343 3.14 3.04 22.76
CA PHE A 343 3.08 4.30 22.00
C PHE A 343 1.97 5.25 22.47
N GLY A 344 1.24 4.90 23.52
CA GLY A 344 0.20 5.73 24.12
C GLY A 344 -1.21 5.49 23.57
N ASP A 345 -1.47 4.31 23.01
CA ASP A 345 -2.73 3.90 22.37
C ASP A 345 -3.11 4.82 21.21
N ILE A 346 -2.67 4.47 19.99
CA ILE A 346 -2.79 5.34 18.81
C ILE A 346 -3.81 4.81 17.81
N VAL A 347 -4.32 5.72 16.96
CA VAL A 347 -5.01 5.33 15.72
C VAL A 347 -4.01 4.63 14.82
N LYS A 348 -4.36 3.43 14.33
CA LYS A 348 -3.47 2.57 13.52
C LYS A 348 -4.03 2.39 12.13
N VAL A 349 -3.60 3.24 11.21
CA VAL A 349 -3.92 3.15 9.78
C VAL A 349 -2.69 3.61 9.01
N THR A 350 -2.53 3.26 7.74
CA THR A 350 -1.30 3.61 7.03
C THR A 350 -1.06 5.14 7.03
N PRO A 351 0.14 5.63 7.41
CA PRO A 351 1.35 4.86 7.77
C PRO A 351 1.54 4.50 9.26
N SER A 352 0.76 5.02 10.21
CA SER A 352 0.92 4.72 11.65
C SER A 352 0.83 3.22 11.99
N SER A 353 0.00 2.45 11.26
CA SER A 353 -0.08 0.99 11.42
C SER A 353 1.24 0.27 11.10
N LYS A 354 2.01 0.80 10.14
CA LYS A 354 3.33 0.28 9.75
C LYS A 354 4.34 0.55 10.87
N VAL A 355 4.31 1.72 11.49
CA VAL A 355 5.21 2.08 12.60
C VAL A 355 5.08 1.07 13.75
N VAL A 356 3.84 0.73 14.12
CA VAL A 356 3.57 -0.30 15.14
C VAL A 356 4.06 -1.67 14.69
N GLY A 357 3.87 -2.01 13.41
CA GLY A 357 4.30 -3.29 12.82
C GLY A 357 5.81 -3.46 12.79
N ASP A 358 6.54 -2.45 12.34
CA ASP A 358 8.00 -2.45 12.28
C ASP A 358 8.59 -2.61 13.69
N MET A 359 8.05 -1.90 14.68
CA MET A 359 8.47 -2.06 16.07
C MET A 359 8.16 -3.46 16.62
N ALA A 360 6.96 -3.99 16.33
CA ALA A 360 6.57 -5.31 16.81
C ALA A 360 7.47 -6.42 16.24
N LEU A 361 7.79 -6.35 14.94
CA LEU A 361 8.73 -7.29 14.32
C LEU A 361 10.13 -7.16 14.92
N ALA A 362 10.63 -5.92 15.11
CA ALA A 362 11.94 -5.68 15.72
C ALA A 362 12.03 -6.25 17.14
N MET A 363 10.99 -6.06 17.96
CA MET A 363 10.93 -6.60 19.31
C MET A 363 10.96 -8.14 19.31
N VAL A 364 10.12 -8.78 18.50
CA VAL A 364 10.05 -10.25 18.43
C VAL A 364 11.33 -10.87 17.86
N SER A 365 11.95 -10.24 16.84
CA SER A 365 13.20 -10.71 16.26
C SER A 365 14.37 -10.61 17.22
N SER A 366 14.39 -9.57 18.05
CA SER A 366 15.47 -9.30 19.01
C SER A 366 15.20 -9.84 20.42
N GLY A 367 14.06 -10.49 20.64
CA GLY A 367 13.67 -11.02 21.95
C GLY A 367 13.45 -9.93 23.02
N LEU A 368 13.04 -8.73 22.60
CA LEU A 368 12.82 -7.59 23.50
C LEU A 368 11.38 -7.61 24.04
N SER A 369 11.25 -7.48 25.35
CA SER A 369 9.97 -7.20 25.99
C SER A 369 9.64 -5.70 25.97
N ARG A 370 8.38 -5.36 26.25
CA ARG A 370 7.97 -3.95 26.44
C ARG A 370 8.79 -3.27 27.54
N ALA A 371 9.07 -3.97 28.64
CA ALA A 371 9.85 -3.43 29.75
C ALA A 371 11.28 -3.09 29.32
N ASP A 372 11.91 -3.92 28.48
CA ASP A 372 13.25 -3.63 27.93
C ASP A 372 13.25 -2.36 27.07
N VAL A 373 12.16 -2.12 26.32
CA VAL A 373 12.04 -0.93 25.47
C VAL A 373 11.76 0.33 26.30
N GLU A 374 10.96 0.23 27.36
CA GLU A 374 10.62 1.36 28.23
C GLU A 374 11.73 1.69 29.25
N ASP A 375 12.64 0.76 29.56
CA ASP A 375 13.78 0.98 30.46
C ASP A 375 14.74 2.04 29.88
N PRO A 376 14.96 3.20 30.54
CA PRO A 376 15.84 4.25 30.02
C PRO A 376 17.30 3.83 29.87
N GLU A 377 17.77 2.84 30.63
CA GLU A 377 19.18 2.39 30.62
C GLU A 377 19.45 1.33 29.56
N ARG A 378 18.40 0.70 29.00
CA ARG A 378 18.54 -0.33 27.98
C ARG A 378 18.64 0.27 26.59
N GLU A 379 19.78 0.08 25.91
CA GLU A 379 19.92 0.48 24.51
C GLU A 379 19.03 -0.35 23.58
N VAL A 380 18.32 0.34 22.68
CA VAL A 380 17.44 -0.26 21.66
C VAL A 380 17.70 0.42 20.32
N ALA A 381 17.87 -0.38 19.28
CA ALA A 381 17.91 0.09 17.90
C ALA A 381 16.47 0.21 17.37
N PHE A 382 15.95 1.44 17.34
CA PHE A 382 14.60 1.70 16.85
C PHE A 382 14.57 1.73 15.31
N PRO A 383 13.56 1.12 14.67
CA PRO A 383 13.35 1.29 13.23
C PRO A 383 13.17 2.77 12.84
N GLU A 384 13.64 3.16 11.66
CA GLU A 384 13.51 4.55 11.14
C GLU A 384 12.06 5.06 11.16
N SER A 385 11.08 4.18 10.88
CA SER A 385 9.66 4.54 10.95
C SER A 385 9.21 4.95 12.35
N VAL A 386 9.75 4.33 13.39
CA VAL A 386 9.51 4.67 14.80
C VAL A 386 10.19 5.99 15.15
N VAL A 387 11.43 6.18 14.72
CA VAL A 387 12.16 7.44 14.94
C VAL A 387 11.42 8.61 14.30
N GLY A 388 11.00 8.47 13.03
CA GLY A 388 10.23 9.50 12.32
C GLY A 388 8.87 9.77 12.97
N PHE A 389 8.16 8.74 13.40
CA PHE A 389 6.89 8.91 14.14
C PHE A 389 7.09 9.74 15.42
N PHE A 390 8.04 9.38 16.28
CA PHE A 390 8.32 10.14 17.51
C PHE A 390 8.91 11.52 17.24
N ALA A 391 9.50 11.76 16.07
CA ALA A 391 9.94 13.08 15.63
C ALA A 391 8.77 13.97 15.22
N GLY A 392 7.56 13.41 15.07
CA GLY A 392 6.36 14.12 14.64
C GLY A 392 6.18 14.14 13.13
N ASP A 393 6.95 13.33 12.38
CA ASP A 393 6.89 13.31 10.91
C ASP A 393 5.53 12.80 10.39
N LEU A 394 4.72 12.12 11.21
CA LEU A 394 3.36 11.70 10.85
C LEU A 394 2.27 12.59 11.46
N GLY A 395 2.66 13.69 12.09
CA GLY A 395 1.78 14.55 12.86
C GLY A 395 1.75 14.22 14.36
N GLN A 396 0.71 14.70 15.05
CA GLN A 396 0.59 14.62 16.51
C GLN A 396 -0.51 13.63 16.90
N PRO A 397 -0.22 12.61 17.73
CA PRO A 397 -1.25 11.69 18.20
C PRO A 397 -2.16 12.38 19.22
N PRO A 398 -3.45 11.99 19.31
CA PRO A 398 -4.34 12.47 20.36
C PRO A 398 -3.72 12.23 21.75
N GLY A 399 -3.67 13.26 22.60
CA GLY A 399 -3.04 13.20 23.92
C GLY A 399 -1.50 13.30 23.92
N GLY A 400 -0.86 13.39 22.75
CA GLY A 400 0.59 13.53 22.61
C GLY A 400 1.39 12.23 22.82
N PHE A 401 2.71 12.31 22.63
CA PHE A 401 3.62 11.18 22.77
C PHE A 401 4.00 10.90 24.24
N PRO A 402 4.20 9.63 24.63
CA PRO A 402 4.82 9.27 25.91
C PRO A 402 6.22 9.89 26.04
N LYS A 403 6.39 10.86 26.94
CA LYS A 403 7.58 11.75 26.98
C LYS A 403 8.90 11.04 27.22
N ALA A 404 8.93 10.04 28.12
CA ALA A 404 10.14 9.27 28.42
C ALA A 404 10.60 8.47 27.19
N LEU A 405 9.67 7.77 26.54
CA LEU A 405 9.95 7.00 25.33
C LEU A 405 10.33 7.90 24.16
N GLN A 406 9.63 9.02 23.95
CA GLN A 406 9.98 10.00 22.92
C GLN A 406 11.42 10.49 23.09
N LYS A 407 11.84 10.84 24.31
CA LYS A 407 13.22 11.26 24.60
C LYS A 407 14.23 10.16 24.28
N LYS A 408 13.94 8.92 24.66
CA LYS A 408 14.79 7.75 24.40
C LYS A 408 14.97 7.50 22.90
N VAL A 409 13.86 7.49 22.14
CA VAL A 409 13.86 7.25 20.69
C VAL A 409 14.62 8.36 19.95
N LEU A 410 14.41 9.62 20.32
CA LEU A 410 14.98 10.76 19.60
C LEU A 410 16.44 11.06 19.92
N LYS A 411 16.98 10.58 21.04
CA LYS A 411 18.39 10.79 21.45
C LYS A 411 18.86 12.25 21.33
N GLY A 412 17.99 13.21 21.63
CA GLY A 412 18.28 14.64 21.55
C GLY A 412 17.81 15.35 20.27
N ARG A 413 17.32 14.63 19.25
CA ARG A 413 16.64 15.24 18.09
C ARG A 413 15.40 16.00 18.56
N LYS A 414 15.22 17.22 18.06
CA LYS A 414 14.06 18.07 18.38
C LYS A 414 12.83 17.59 17.59
N PRO A 415 11.71 17.25 18.25
CA PRO A 415 10.48 16.89 17.55
C PRO A 415 9.80 18.11 16.93
N LEU A 416 9.00 17.88 15.88
CA LEU A 416 8.13 18.87 15.27
C LEU A 416 6.98 19.23 16.22
N ASP A 417 6.60 20.51 16.23
CA ASP A 417 5.51 21.06 17.04
C ASP A 417 4.30 21.53 16.21
N LYS A 418 4.47 21.60 14.89
CA LYS A 418 3.42 21.95 13.91
C LYS A 418 3.24 20.85 12.88
N ARG A 419 2.31 21.07 11.96
CA ARG A 419 2.06 20.18 10.82
C ARG A 419 3.35 19.97 10.03
N PRO A 420 3.74 18.72 9.69
CA PRO A 420 5.01 18.47 9.01
C PRO A 420 5.17 19.22 7.69
N GLY A 421 4.11 19.31 6.88
CA GLY A 421 4.15 20.06 5.61
C GLY A 421 4.35 21.56 5.78
N ALA A 422 4.08 22.14 6.96
CA ALA A 422 4.31 23.56 7.22
C ALA A 422 5.80 23.92 7.42
N TYR A 423 6.68 22.92 7.54
CA TYR A 423 8.14 23.13 7.54
C TYR A 423 8.77 22.93 6.17
N LEU A 424 7.98 22.54 5.17
CA LEU A 424 8.46 22.31 3.81
C LEU A 424 8.19 23.55 2.97
N GLU A 425 9.24 24.03 2.29
CA GLU A 425 9.10 25.12 1.34
C GLU A 425 8.25 24.68 0.13
N PRO A 426 7.45 25.59 -0.46
CA PRO A 426 6.72 25.30 -1.68
C PRO A 426 7.64 24.81 -2.81
N VAL A 427 7.19 23.77 -3.53
CA VAL A 427 7.94 23.22 -4.66
C VAL A 427 7.69 24.06 -5.91
N ASP A 428 8.73 24.42 -6.65
CA ASP A 428 8.59 25.00 -8.00
C ASP A 428 8.21 23.88 -8.99
N LEU A 429 6.91 23.81 -9.31
CA LEU A 429 6.34 22.74 -10.12
C LEU A 429 6.88 22.73 -11.56
N GLU A 430 7.13 23.91 -12.13
CA GLU A 430 7.62 24.01 -13.52
C GLU A 430 9.12 23.74 -13.60
N ALA A 431 9.89 24.12 -12.58
CA ALA A 431 11.29 23.69 -12.47
C ALA A 431 11.40 22.16 -12.33
N GLU A 432 10.57 21.54 -11.49
CA GLU A 432 10.54 20.07 -11.38
C GLU A 432 10.11 19.41 -12.69
N ARG A 433 9.09 19.95 -13.38
CA ARG A 433 8.67 19.48 -14.71
C ARG A 433 9.81 19.52 -15.71
N ALA A 434 10.53 20.64 -15.80
CA ALA A 434 11.67 20.77 -16.71
C ALA A 434 12.79 19.78 -16.36
N ARG A 435 13.09 19.60 -15.06
CA ARG A 435 14.09 18.65 -14.55
C ARG A 435 13.76 17.20 -14.98
N ILE A 436 12.55 16.73 -14.68
CA ILE A 436 12.15 15.35 -15.02
C ILE A 436 11.98 15.14 -16.53
N SER A 437 11.53 16.16 -17.27
CA SER A 437 11.44 16.10 -18.73
C SER A 437 12.82 15.91 -19.38
N GLY A 438 13.83 16.63 -18.87
CA GLY A 438 15.23 16.45 -19.31
C GLY A 438 15.83 15.10 -18.92
N GLU A 439 15.51 14.59 -17.72
CA GLU A 439 15.97 13.27 -17.24
C GLU A 439 15.42 12.11 -18.09
N LEU A 440 14.18 12.23 -18.57
CA LEU A 440 13.50 11.20 -19.37
C LEU A 440 13.55 11.45 -20.89
N ASP A 441 14.16 12.56 -21.33
CA ASP A 441 14.19 13.01 -22.73
C ASP A 441 12.80 13.03 -23.40
N ARG A 442 11.81 13.54 -22.67
CA ARG A 442 10.41 13.63 -23.12
C ARG A 442 9.63 14.70 -22.38
N GLU A 443 8.56 15.18 -22.99
CA GLU A 443 7.60 16.05 -22.30
C GLU A 443 6.81 15.27 -21.23
N ILE A 444 6.55 15.95 -20.11
CA ILE A 444 5.82 15.46 -18.95
C ILE A 444 4.56 16.29 -18.73
N ASP A 445 3.41 15.64 -18.89
CA ASP A 445 2.10 16.28 -18.70
C ASP A 445 1.77 16.48 -17.21
N ASP A 446 0.62 17.10 -16.94
CA ASP A 446 0.20 17.44 -15.59
C ASP A 446 -0.04 16.23 -14.69
N PHE A 447 -0.60 15.13 -15.24
CA PHE A 447 -0.89 13.91 -14.50
C PHE A 447 0.39 13.15 -14.17
N GLN A 448 1.32 13.10 -15.12
CA GLN A 448 2.65 12.53 -14.94
C GLN A 448 3.48 13.33 -13.93
N LEU A 449 3.41 14.66 -13.97
CA LEU A 449 4.03 15.50 -12.94
C LEU A 449 3.45 15.20 -11.55
N ALA A 450 2.12 15.04 -11.43
CA ALA A 450 1.49 14.69 -10.16
C ALA A 450 1.94 13.32 -9.65
N SER A 451 2.12 12.33 -10.53
CA SER A 451 2.70 11.02 -10.18
C SER A 451 4.14 11.13 -9.71
N TYR A 452 4.97 11.90 -10.45
CA TYR A 452 6.37 12.13 -10.12
C TYR A 452 6.53 12.81 -8.76
N LEU A 453 5.77 13.86 -8.48
CA LEU A 453 5.85 14.59 -7.20
C LEU A 453 5.50 13.70 -6.00
N MET A 454 4.55 12.77 -6.16
CA MET A 454 4.19 11.82 -5.11
C MET A 454 5.22 10.70 -4.97
N TYR A 455 5.76 10.21 -6.10
CA TYR A 455 6.62 9.02 -6.15
C TYR A 455 7.77 9.15 -7.16
N PRO A 456 8.80 10.00 -6.91
CA PRO A 456 9.82 10.33 -7.91
C PRO A 456 10.53 9.10 -8.49
N LYS A 457 11.07 8.26 -7.62
CA LYS A 457 11.81 7.05 -8.02
C LYS A 457 10.94 6.04 -8.75
N VAL A 458 9.74 5.79 -8.22
CA VAL A 458 8.79 4.81 -8.78
C VAL A 458 8.33 5.26 -10.16
N PHE A 459 8.04 6.55 -10.30
CA PHE A 459 7.63 7.13 -11.57
C PHE A 459 8.72 6.97 -12.62
N VAL A 460 9.98 7.32 -12.31
CA VAL A 460 11.10 7.14 -13.24
C VAL A 460 11.28 5.67 -13.64
N GLU A 461 11.22 4.74 -12.68
CA GLU A 461 11.28 3.29 -12.96
C GLU A 461 10.11 2.82 -13.83
N PHE A 462 8.89 3.27 -13.55
CA PHE A 462 7.70 3.00 -14.35
C PHE A 462 7.82 3.52 -15.78
N MET A 463 8.29 4.75 -15.97
CA MET A 463 8.48 5.34 -17.29
C MET A 463 9.53 4.59 -18.11
N LYS A 464 10.62 4.13 -17.47
CA LYS A 464 11.62 3.25 -18.09
C LYS A 464 11.01 1.89 -18.47
N ALA A 465 10.18 1.30 -17.61
CA ALA A 465 9.49 0.05 -17.91
C ALA A 465 8.51 0.20 -19.08
N GLN A 466 7.76 1.31 -19.14
CA GLN A 466 6.87 1.64 -20.27
C GLN A 466 7.64 1.85 -21.57
N ALA A 467 8.80 2.51 -21.54
CA ALA A 467 9.64 2.68 -22.72
C ALA A 467 10.21 1.34 -23.23
N LEU A 468 10.50 0.40 -22.31
CA LEU A 468 11.06 -0.91 -22.66
C LEU A 468 9.99 -1.91 -23.14
N TYR A 469 8.85 -1.99 -22.46
CA TYR A 469 7.84 -3.03 -22.68
C TYR A 469 6.58 -2.54 -23.40
N GLY A 470 6.39 -1.22 -23.51
CA GLY A 470 5.14 -0.63 -23.98
C GLY A 470 3.99 -0.76 -22.96
N PRO A 471 2.73 -0.55 -23.41
CA PRO A 471 1.57 -0.54 -22.52
C PRO A 471 1.20 -1.96 -22.08
N THR A 472 1.74 -2.40 -20.95
CA THR A 472 1.46 -3.75 -20.39
C THR A 472 0.01 -3.92 -19.92
N SER A 473 -0.71 -2.82 -19.67
CA SER A 473 -2.12 -2.82 -19.20
C SER A 473 -3.09 -3.49 -20.18
N VAL A 474 -2.73 -3.59 -21.46
CA VAL A 474 -3.55 -4.20 -22.52
C VAL A 474 -3.48 -5.73 -22.53
N LEU A 475 -2.46 -6.32 -21.91
CA LEU A 475 -2.31 -7.77 -21.83
C LEU A 475 -3.37 -8.38 -20.91
N PRO A 476 -3.97 -9.53 -21.24
CA PRO A 476 -4.78 -10.29 -20.30
C PRO A 476 -3.98 -10.68 -19.06
N THR A 477 -4.64 -10.71 -17.89
CA THR A 477 -3.98 -10.97 -16.60
C THR A 477 -3.22 -12.30 -16.52
N PRO A 478 -3.69 -13.42 -17.08
CA PRO A 478 -2.91 -14.67 -17.05
C PRO A 478 -1.62 -14.53 -17.87
N VAL A 479 -1.69 -13.86 -19.02
CA VAL A 479 -0.50 -13.60 -19.86
C VAL A 479 0.48 -12.67 -19.17
N TYR A 480 -0.01 -11.62 -18.50
CA TYR A 480 0.83 -10.67 -17.77
C TYR A 480 1.64 -11.36 -16.66
N PHE A 481 1.02 -12.23 -15.86
CA PHE A 481 1.72 -12.88 -14.75
C PHE A 481 2.48 -14.16 -15.12
N TYR A 482 1.98 -14.91 -16.11
CA TYR A 482 2.44 -16.29 -16.36
C TYR A 482 2.99 -16.51 -17.78
N GLY A 483 2.89 -15.53 -18.67
CA GLY A 483 3.34 -15.64 -20.06
C GLY A 483 2.40 -16.49 -20.92
N LEU A 484 2.93 -16.97 -22.05
CA LEU A 484 2.22 -17.80 -23.02
C LEU A 484 2.76 -19.23 -23.01
N SER A 485 1.90 -20.18 -23.37
CA SER A 485 2.23 -21.58 -23.61
C SER A 485 2.37 -21.88 -25.10
N ASP A 486 3.14 -22.92 -25.45
CA ASP A 486 3.43 -23.26 -26.84
C ASP A 486 2.14 -23.44 -27.66
N GLY A 487 2.02 -22.68 -28.75
CA GLY A 487 0.85 -22.69 -29.63
C GLY A 487 -0.24 -21.69 -29.26
N ASP A 488 -0.15 -21.01 -28.12
CA ASP A 488 -1.11 -19.97 -27.72
C ASP A 488 -1.17 -18.84 -28.75
N GLU A 489 -2.39 -18.39 -29.02
CA GLU A 489 -2.67 -17.20 -29.82
C GLU A 489 -3.34 -16.14 -28.94
N LEU A 490 -2.85 -14.91 -29.05
CA LEU A 490 -3.27 -13.76 -28.29
C LEU A 490 -3.62 -12.60 -29.22
N LEU A 491 -4.81 -12.03 -29.03
CA LEU A 491 -5.21 -10.77 -29.62
C LEU A 491 -4.88 -9.64 -28.65
N VAL A 492 -4.02 -8.71 -29.07
CA VAL A 492 -3.58 -7.57 -28.25
C VAL A 492 -4.11 -6.28 -28.87
N ASP A 493 -5.16 -5.72 -28.27
CA ASP A 493 -5.73 -4.43 -28.67
C ASP A 493 -4.90 -3.28 -28.10
N LEU A 494 -4.10 -2.61 -28.94
CA LEU A 494 -3.30 -1.46 -28.50
C LEU A 494 -4.08 -0.14 -28.59
N SER A 495 -4.95 -0.03 -29.59
CA SER A 495 -5.87 1.10 -29.74
C SER A 495 -7.08 0.69 -30.57
N ARG A 496 -8.10 1.55 -30.64
CA ARG A 496 -9.32 1.26 -31.38
C ARG A 496 -9.02 1.00 -32.86
N GLY A 497 -9.31 -0.22 -33.32
CA GLY A 497 -9.07 -0.64 -34.70
C GLY A 497 -7.64 -1.09 -34.99
N PHE A 498 -6.77 -1.21 -33.97
CA PHE A 498 -5.41 -1.71 -34.11
C PHE A 498 -5.16 -2.86 -33.12
N THR A 499 -5.29 -4.08 -33.63
CA THR A 499 -5.10 -5.34 -32.89
C THR A 499 -3.89 -6.08 -33.44
N LEU A 500 -3.00 -6.53 -32.56
CA LEU A 500 -1.92 -7.45 -32.91
C LEU A 500 -2.38 -8.88 -32.69
N VAL A 501 -2.18 -9.74 -33.68
CA VAL A 501 -2.34 -11.19 -33.56
C VAL A 501 -0.96 -11.77 -33.27
N LEU A 502 -0.74 -12.20 -32.03
CA LEU A 502 0.50 -12.80 -31.58
C LEU A 502 0.28 -14.29 -31.36
N ARG A 503 1.06 -15.14 -32.04
CA ARG A 503 1.07 -16.58 -31.80
C ARG A 503 2.44 -17.00 -31.28
N TYR A 504 2.50 -17.57 -30.08
CA TYR A 504 3.76 -18.05 -29.52
C TYR A 504 4.09 -19.44 -30.08
N LEU A 505 5.24 -19.56 -30.75
CA LEU A 505 5.68 -20.78 -31.43
C LEU A 505 6.60 -21.65 -30.57
N GLY A 506 7.07 -21.13 -29.44
CA GLY A 506 7.97 -21.82 -28.53
C GLY A 506 9.31 -21.12 -28.35
N ARG A 507 10.25 -21.80 -27.69
CA ARG A 507 11.59 -21.28 -27.38
C ARG A 507 12.68 -22.32 -27.66
N ALA A 508 13.87 -21.86 -28.00
CA ALA A 508 15.07 -22.68 -28.08
C ALA A 508 15.61 -23.04 -26.68
N GLU A 509 16.67 -23.83 -26.63
CA GLU A 509 17.48 -23.98 -25.42
C GLU A 509 18.19 -22.67 -25.07
N THR A 510 18.51 -22.52 -23.79
CA THR A 510 19.26 -21.37 -23.28
C THR A 510 20.70 -21.48 -23.73
N ASN A 511 21.23 -20.40 -24.29
CA ASN A 511 22.62 -20.37 -24.75
C ASN A 511 23.59 -20.13 -23.59
N GLU A 512 24.89 -20.25 -23.88
CA GLU A 512 25.98 -20.05 -22.91
C GLU A 512 26.00 -18.66 -22.24
N LYS A 513 25.30 -17.68 -22.82
CA LYS A 513 25.16 -16.32 -22.28
C LYS A 513 23.91 -16.16 -21.39
N GLY A 514 23.23 -17.26 -21.05
CA GLY A 514 21.99 -17.24 -20.29
C GLY A 514 20.80 -16.66 -21.04
N MET A 515 20.86 -16.58 -22.38
CA MET A 515 19.78 -16.01 -23.21
C MET A 515 19.03 -17.13 -23.93
N VAL A 516 17.70 -17.03 -23.96
CA VAL A 516 16.82 -17.92 -24.71
C VAL A 516 16.24 -17.21 -25.93
N ARG A 517 16.28 -17.89 -27.08
CA ARG A 517 15.61 -17.41 -28.30
C ARG A 517 14.15 -17.85 -28.30
N VAL A 518 13.24 -16.88 -28.34
CA VAL A 518 11.78 -17.06 -28.35
C VAL A 518 11.28 -16.83 -29.77
N PHE A 519 10.39 -17.69 -30.26
CA PHE A 519 9.78 -17.64 -31.58
C PHE A 519 8.30 -17.29 -31.46
N PHE A 520 7.83 -16.38 -32.30
CA PHE A 520 6.41 -16.01 -32.38
C PHE A 520 6.05 -15.60 -33.80
N GLU A 521 4.78 -15.68 -34.15
CA GLU A 521 4.21 -15.00 -35.32
C GLU A 521 3.52 -13.73 -34.83
N LEU A 522 3.78 -12.62 -35.52
CA LEU A 522 3.11 -11.35 -35.28
C LEU A 522 2.41 -10.93 -36.57
N ASN A 523 1.08 -10.91 -36.57
CA ASN A 523 0.24 -10.67 -37.75
C ASN A 523 0.62 -11.58 -38.94
N GLY A 524 0.85 -12.87 -38.65
CA GLY A 524 1.24 -13.89 -39.62
C GLY A 524 2.71 -13.82 -40.08
N GLN A 525 3.51 -12.91 -39.54
CA GLN A 525 4.94 -12.82 -39.85
C GLN A 525 5.77 -13.47 -38.75
N PRO A 526 6.65 -14.45 -39.07
CA PRO A 526 7.53 -15.03 -38.07
C PRO A 526 8.54 -14.01 -37.57
N ARG A 527 8.75 -14.02 -36.26
CA ARG A 527 9.68 -13.19 -35.51
C ARG A 527 10.41 -14.06 -34.49
N SER A 528 11.62 -13.64 -34.14
CA SER A 528 12.32 -14.22 -33.00
C SER A 528 13.08 -13.15 -32.24
N VAL A 529 13.11 -13.27 -30.93
CA VAL A 529 13.84 -12.36 -30.03
C VAL A 529 14.67 -13.17 -29.05
N TYR A 530 15.76 -12.60 -28.55
CA TYR A 530 16.52 -13.17 -27.44
C TYR A 530 16.09 -12.48 -26.15
N VAL A 531 15.76 -13.27 -25.11
CA VAL A 531 15.45 -12.77 -23.77
C VAL A 531 16.32 -13.49 -22.73
N PRO A 532 16.68 -12.87 -21.60
CA PRO A 532 17.38 -13.56 -20.53
C PRO A 532 16.53 -14.70 -19.96
N ASP A 533 17.10 -15.90 -19.79
CA ASP A 533 16.43 -16.99 -19.09
C ASP A 533 16.60 -16.82 -17.57
N ARG A 534 15.61 -16.20 -16.95
CA ARG A 534 15.60 -15.98 -15.50
C ARG A 534 15.49 -17.27 -14.67
N ARG A 535 15.22 -18.43 -15.29
CA ARG A 535 15.30 -19.73 -14.61
C ARG A 535 16.75 -20.17 -14.41
N MET A 536 17.64 -19.69 -15.28
CA MET A 536 19.09 -19.90 -15.19
C MET A 536 19.83 -18.75 -14.51
N ALA A 537 19.14 -17.65 -14.18
CA ALA A 537 19.66 -16.55 -13.34
C ALA A 537 19.93 -16.96 -11.87
N GLY A 538 20.10 -18.26 -11.62
CA GLY A 538 20.48 -18.88 -10.36
C GLY A 538 21.42 -20.07 -10.55
N GLU A 539 22.08 -20.23 -11.71
CA GLU A 539 23.34 -20.98 -11.72
C GLU A 539 24.35 -20.18 -10.91
N ILE A 540 24.49 -20.58 -9.64
CA ILE A 540 25.54 -20.16 -8.72
C ILE A 540 26.84 -20.14 -9.52
N VAL A 541 27.39 -18.95 -9.78
CA VAL A 541 28.78 -18.84 -10.19
C VAL A 541 29.55 -19.48 -9.04
N ALA A 542 30.05 -20.71 -9.24
CA ALA A 542 30.83 -21.40 -8.23
C ALA A 542 32.10 -20.59 -8.00
N ARG A 543 32.08 -19.73 -6.98
CA ARG A 543 33.23 -18.91 -6.62
C ARG A 543 34.22 -19.76 -5.83
N PRO A 544 35.54 -19.57 -6.02
CA PRO A 544 36.53 -20.14 -5.13
C PRO A 544 36.19 -19.80 -3.67
N LYS A 545 36.39 -20.72 -2.75
CA LYS A 545 36.22 -20.44 -1.31
C LYS A 545 37.51 -19.88 -0.74
N ALA A 546 37.41 -18.93 0.19
CA ALA A 546 38.58 -18.46 0.93
C ALA A 546 39.16 -19.59 1.78
N GLU A 547 40.49 -19.73 1.77
CA GLU A 547 41.19 -20.72 2.58
C GLU A 547 41.12 -20.37 4.08
N GLU A 548 40.71 -21.34 4.89
CA GLU A 548 40.50 -21.15 6.32
C GLU A 548 41.85 -20.92 7.04
N GLY A 549 42.05 -19.73 7.58
CA GLY A 549 43.28 -19.31 8.26
C GLY A 549 44.26 -18.49 7.42
N ASP A 550 43.96 -18.22 6.15
CA ASP A 550 44.75 -17.31 5.30
C ASP A 550 44.22 -15.88 5.40
N ALA A 551 44.89 -15.03 6.19
CA ALA A 551 44.52 -13.63 6.38
C ALA A 551 44.60 -12.78 5.10
N LEU A 552 45.26 -13.28 4.03
CA LEU A 552 45.30 -12.62 2.73
C LEU A 552 44.07 -12.93 1.86
N GLN A 553 43.17 -13.81 2.30
CA GLN A 553 41.96 -14.19 1.57
C GLN A 553 40.70 -13.72 2.31
N VAL A 554 40.01 -12.74 1.75
CA VAL A 554 38.78 -12.19 2.33
C VAL A 554 37.59 -13.00 1.84
N GLY A 555 37.03 -13.85 2.70
CA GLY A 555 35.83 -14.62 2.41
C GLY A 555 34.53 -13.93 2.83
N ALA A 556 33.42 -14.25 2.19
CA ALA A 556 32.10 -13.81 2.61
C ALA A 556 31.69 -14.48 3.93
N PRO A 557 31.35 -13.73 5.00
CA PRO A 557 30.96 -14.33 6.28
C PRO A 557 29.55 -14.95 6.23
N MET A 558 28.72 -14.53 5.26
CA MET A 558 27.32 -14.92 5.11
C MET A 558 26.89 -14.80 3.64
N PRO A 559 25.85 -15.55 3.21
CA PRO A 559 25.26 -15.35 1.89
C PRO A 559 24.59 -13.98 1.78
N GLY A 560 24.65 -13.35 0.61
CA GLY A 560 24.07 -12.02 0.39
C GLY A 560 24.33 -11.48 -1.02
N VAL A 561 24.09 -10.20 -1.21
CA VAL A 561 24.35 -9.46 -2.45
C VAL A 561 25.39 -8.38 -2.16
N ILE A 562 26.44 -8.24 -2.96
CA ILE A 562 27.41 -7.15 -2.79
C ILE A 562 26.70 -5.82 -3.06
N SER A 563 26.68 -4.92 -2.08
CA SER A 563 25.99 -3.62 -2.18
C SER A 563 26.94 -2.52 -2.61
N THR A 564 28.13 -2.43 -2.02
CA THR A 564 29.17 -1.46 -2.41
C THR A 564 30.57 -2.08 -2.39
N LEU A 565 31.47 -1.50 -3.19
CA LEU A 565 32.90 -1.81 -3.20
C LEU A 565 33.66 -0.54 -2.77
N ALA A 566 34.36 -0.59 -1.64
CA ALA A 566 35.01 0.58 -1.04
C ALA A 566 36.49 0.74 -1.42
N VAL A 567 37.09 -0.29 -2.05
CA VAL A 567 38.50 -0.32 -2.46
C VAL A 567 38.69 -0.58 -3.95
N LYS A 568 39.89 -0.28 -4.45
CA LYS A 568 40.32 -0.57 -5.83
C LYS A 568 41.53 -1.49 -5.83
N GLN A 569 41.71 -2.23 -6.93
CA GLN A 569 42.90 -3.05 -7.14
C GLN A 569 44.17 -2.17 -7.10
N GLY A 570 45.22 -2.64 -6.41
CA GLY A 570 46.47 -1.91 -6.15
C GLY A 570 46.42 -0.90 -4.99
N GLN A 571 45.31 -0.83 -4.25
CA GLN A 571 45.20 0.06 -3.09
C GLN A 571 45.83 -0.57 -1.84
N HIS A 572 46.65 0.17 -1.10
CA HIS A 572 47.08 -0.22 0.23
C HIS A 572 45.95 -0.08 1.25
N VAL A 573 45.77 -1.11 2.08
CA VAL A 573 44.78 -1.17 3.15
C VAL A 573 45.46 -1.55 4.47
N THR A 574 44.94 -1.00 5.56
CA THR A 574 45.35 -1.35 6.93
C THR A 574 44.27 -2.17 7.61
N ARG A 575 44.67 -2.96 8.61
CA ARG A 575 43.74 -3.78 9.39
C ARG A 575 42.59 -2.92 9.95
N GLY A 576 41.35 -3.32 9.64
CA GLY A 576 40.13 -2.64 10.04
C GLY A 576 39.51 -1.73 8.97
N ASP A 577 40.23 -1.44 7.88
CA ASP A 577 39.66 -0.67 6.76
C ASP A 577 38.50 -1.41 6.10
N VAL A 578 37.47 -0.66 5.68
CA VAL A 578 36.32 -1.22 4.97
C VAL A 578 36.71 -1.54 3.54
N LEU A 579 36.47 -2.79 3.13
CA LEU A 579 36.77 -3.29 1.79
C LEU A 579 35.54 -3.25 0.88
N LEU A 580 34.41 -3.75 1.36
CA LEU A 580 33.13 -3.81 0.63
C LEU A 580 31.99 -3.99 1.62
N SER A 581 30.74 -3.91 1.14
CA SER A 581 29.56 -4.25 1.92
C SER A 581 28.70 -5.33 1.26
N ILE A 582 28.12 -6.20 2.09
CA ILE A 582 27.19 -7.26 1.69
C ILE A 582 25.81 -6.90 2.23
N GLU A 583 24.83 -6.77 1.34
CA GLU A 583 23.42 -6.71 1.69
C GLU A 583 22.85 -8.13 1.75
N ALA A 584 22.48 -8.59 2.95
CA ALA A 584 21.68 -9.79 3.08
C ALA A 584 20.46 -9.49 3.94
N MET A 585 19.30 -9.96 3.51
CA MET A 585 18.04 -9.74 4.23
C MET A 585 17.76 -8.24 4.53
N LYS A 586 18.16 -7.34 3.59
CA LYS A 586 18.02 -5.88 3.68
C LYS A 586 18.85 -5.21 4.79
N MET A 587 19.82 -5.93 5.37
CA MET A 587 20.86 -5.37 6.23
C MET A 587 22.18 -5.32 5.46
N GLU A 588 22.84 -4.17 5.52
CA GLU A 588 24.15 -3.97 4.93
C GLU A 588 25.24 -4.21 5.98
N THR A 589 26.10 -5.19 5.73
CA THR A 589 27.23 -5.56 6.59
C THR A 589 28.53 -5.16 5.91
N ALA A 590 29.31 -4.28 6.53
CA ALA A 590 30.64 -3.92 6.06
C ALA A 590 31.65 -5.05 6.34
N ILE A 591 32.48 -5.36 5.35
CA ILE A 591 33.57 -6.34 5.42
C ILE A 591 34.89 -5.58 5.55
N HIS A 592 35.67 -5.93 6.57
CA HIS A 592 36.89 -5.22 6.94
C HIS A 592 38.15 -6.03 6.63
N ALA A 593 39.28 -5.36 6.39
CA ALA A 593 40.58 -6.01 6.24
C ALA A 593 41.06 -6.64 7.56
N GLU A 594 41.50 -7.90 7.52
CA GLU A 594 41.99 -8.62 8.71
C GLU A 594 43.49 -8.41 8.98
N CYS A 595 44.25 -7.96 7.96
CA CYS A 595 45.66 -7.63 8.04
C CYS A 595 46.00 -6.41 7.17
N ASP A 596 47.21 -5.90 7.32
CA ASP A 596 47.77 -4.88 6.42
C ASP A 596 48.19 -5.55 5.10
N GLY A 597 48.04 -4.85 3.97
CA GLY A 597 48.42 -5.38 2.66
C GLY A 597 48.05 -4.48 1.49
N GLU A 598 48.28 -4.99 0.28
CA GLU A 598 47.84 -4.37 -0.98
C GLU A 598 46.69 -5.19 -1.60
N VAL A 599 45.64 -4.53 -2.10
CA VAL A 599 44.51 -5.20 -2.75
C VAL A 599 44.95 -5.79 -4.09
N GLY A 600 45.18 -7.11 -4.13
CA GLY A 600 45.70 -7.83 -5.29
C GLY A 600 44.65 -8.14 -6.36
N GLU A 601 43.56 -8.81 -6.00
CA GLU A 601 42.48 -9.19 -6.93
C GLU A 601 41.11 -9.02 -6.28
N ILE A 602 40.16 -8.44 -7.01
CA ILE A 602 38.76 -8.28 -6.59
C ILE A 602 37.90 -9.19 -7.47
N LEU A 603 37.21 -10.15 -6.86
CA LEU A 603 36.50 -11.25 -7.54
C LEU A 603 34.98 -11.04 -7.62
N VAL A 604 34.50 -9.87 -7.18
CA VAL A 604 33.07 -9.53 -7.08
C VAL A 604 32.79 -8.09 -7.51
N GLN A 605 31.55 -7.82 -7.90
CA GLN A 605 31.04 -6.49 -8.25
C GLN A 605 29.72 -6.18 -7.53
N PRO A 606 29.36 -4.90 -7.31
CA PRO A 606 28.06 -4.54 -6.78
C PRO A 606 26.90 -5.16 -7.59
N GLY A 607 25.97 -5.81 -6.90
CA GLY A 607 24.88 -6.59 -7.47
C GLY A 607 25.13 -8.11 -7.52
N ASP A 608 26.37 -8.56 -7.30
CA ASP A 608 26.69 -9.99 -7.29
C ASP A 608 26.12 -10.70 -6.05
N GLN A 609 25.45 -11.82 -6.26
CA GLN A 609 25.01 -12.71 -5.18
C GLN A 609 26.15 -13.65 -4.77
N VAL A 610 26.51 -13.70 -3.49
CA VAL A 610 27.60 -14.51 -2.91
C VAL A 610 27.06 -15.48 -1.85
N ASP A 611 27.72 -16.63 -1.71
CA ASP A 611 27.50 -17.60 -0.63
C ASP A 611 28.53 -17.45 0.49
N ALA A 612 28.22 -17.98 1.68
CA ALA A 612 29.18 -18.04 2.77
C ALA A 612 30.49 -18.73 2.32
N LYS A 613 31.62 -18.15 2.76
CA LYS A 613 33.00 -18.51 2.43
C LYS A 613 33.43 -18.23 0.98
N ASP A 614 32.58 -17.66 0.11
CA ASP A 614 33.03 -17.23 -1.23
C ASP A 614 34.19 -16.23 -1.09
N LEU A 615 35.25 -16.44 -1.86
CA LEU A 615 36.40 -15.55 -1.91
C LEU A 615 36.01 -14.24 -2.61
N LEU A 616 36.13 -13.13 -1.90
CA LEU A 616 35.73 -11.81 -2.36
C LEU A 616 36.93 -11.02 -2.89
N ILE A 617 38.02 -10.98 -2.12
CA ILE A 617 39.24 -10.22 -2.41
C ILE A 617 40.46 -11.06 -2.00
N ARG A 618 41.51 -11.05 -2.83
CA ARG A 618 42.86 -11.48 -2.46
C ARG A 618 43.72 -10.26 -2.16
N LEU A 619 44.31 -10.23 -0.97
CA LEU A 619 45.35 -9.29 -0.60
C LEU A 619 46.73 -9.87 -0.96
N GLN A 620 47.69 -9.00 -1.19
CA GLN A 620 49.10 -9.33 -1.27
C GLN A 620 49.75 -8.85 0.03
N GLY A 621 50.60 -9.69 0.63
CA GLY A 621 51.35 -9.32 1.82
C GLY A 621 52.23 -8.11 1.54
N ALA A 622 52.29 -7.20 2.52
CA ALA A 622 53.13 -6.00 2.46
C ALA A 622 54.64 -6.33 2.37
#